data_AF-A0A1A8D508-F1
#
_entry.id   AF-A0A1A8D508-F1
#
_cell.length_a   1.000
_cell.length_b   1.000
_cell.length_c   1.000
_cell.angle_alpha   90.00
_cell.angle_beta   90.00
_cell.angle_gamma   90.00
#
_symmetry.space_group_name_H-M   'P 1'
#
loop_
_entity.id
_entity.type
_entity.pdbx_description
1 polymer ?
#
loop_
_entity_poly.entity_id
_entity_poly.type
_entity_poly.pdbx_seq_one_letter_code
_entity_poly.pdbx_strand_id
1 'polypeptide(L)'
;ACHNVMDRLPAIVQVLEEIASEKHPQRAVEARGILAQIDLNFAGCLVLFRKVLSDSKYLSDLLQSKTVDYSKVVELVESLKETLIQYRSHDSFEEMWGETLELCTRSSIETTRHKPNRPRVISKVLQGSVVASTLGQHEVPDNKHTFCVSNSV
;
A
#
# COMPACT_ATOMS: atom_id res chain seq x y z
N ALA A 1 -14.49 -9.68 -2.99
CA ALA A 1 -13.21 -10.14 -2.39
C ALA A 1 -12.76 -9.22 -1.27
N CYS A 2 -12.49 -7.93 -1.53
CA CYS A 2 -12.03 -6.98 -0.50
C CYS A 2 -12.97 -6.87 0.71
N HIS A 3 -14.29 -6.82 0.47
CA HIS A 3 -15.29 -6.80 1.56
C HIS A 3 -15.12 -7.97 2.53
N ASN A 4 -15.04 -9.21 2.01
CA ASN A 4 -14.84 -10.41 2.83
C ASN A 4 -13.53 -10.37 3.62
N VAL A 5 -12.46 -9.80 3.05
CA VAL A 5 -11.18 -9.64 3.75
C VAL A 5 -11.32 -8.60 4.86
N MET A 6 -11.94 -7.45 4.60
CA MET A 6 -12.18 -6.40 5.61
C MET A 6 -13.01 -6.90 6.80
N ASP A 7 -14.05 -7.68 6.53
CA ASP A 7 -14.94 -8.21 7.58
C ASP A 7 -14.24 -9.27 8.43
N ARG A 8 -13.39 -10.08 7.80
CA ARG A 8 -12.66 -11.17 8.48
C ARG A 8 -11.31 -10.74 9.01
N LEU A 9 -10.84 -9.53 8.70
CA LEU A 9 -9.51 -9.06 9.08
C LEU A 9 -9.23 -9.19 10.59
N PRO A 10 -10.15 -8.86 11.51
CA PRO A 10 -9.92 -9.06 12.94
C PRO A 10 -9.63 -10.52 13.29
N ALA A 11 -10.41 -11.45 12.73
CA ALA A 11 -10.22 -12.89 12.96
C ALA A 11 -8.92 -13.40 12.31
N ILE A 12 -8.57 -12.89 11.12
CA ILE A 12 -7.32 -13.23 10.45
C ILE A 12 -6.11 -12.79 11.30
N VAL A 13 -6.12 -11.56 11.81
CA VAL A 13 -5.05 -11.05 12.68
C VAL A 13 -4.93 -11.90 13.94
N GLN A 14 -6.06 -12.17 14.62
CA GLN A 14 -6.05 -13.01 15.82
C GLN A 14 -5.46 -14.41 15.56
N VAL A 15 -5.88 -15.08 14.49
CA VAL A 15 -5.36 -16.42 14.15
C VAL A 15 -3.87 -16.36 13.82
N LEU A 16 -3.40 -15.31 13.15
CA LEU A 16 -1.99 -15.14 12.86
C LEU A 16 -1.17 -14.91 14.15
N GLU A 17 -1.69 -14.18 15.13
CA GLU A 17 -1.05 -13.99 16.44
C GLU A 17 -0.94 -15.29 17.24
N GLU A 18 -2.00 -16.10 17.21
CA GLU A 18 -2.02 -17.44 17.80
C GLU A 18 -0.94 -18.34 17.16
N ILE A 19 -0.91 -18.41 15.82
CA ILE A 19 0.09 -19.19 15.08
C ILE A 19 1.52 -18.65 15.32
N ALA A 20 1.68 -17.33 15.40
CA ALA A 20 2.97 -16.69 15.70
C ALA A 20 3.52 -17.05 17.08
N SER A 21 2.66 -17.49 18.01
CA SER A 21 3.01 -17.89 19.38
C SER A 21 3.17 -19.42 19.54
N GLU A 22 2.85 -20.19 18.51
CA GLU A 22 2.98 -21.65 18.51
C GLU A 22 4.45 -22.11 18.53
N LYS A 23 4.66 -23.34 19.01
CA LYS A 23 5.99 -23.98 19.05
C LYS A 23 6.51 -24.42 17.68
N HIS A 24 5.67 -24.41 16.64
CA HIS A 24 6.07 -24.83 15.30
C HIS A 24 6.86 -23.70 14.60
N PRO A 25 8.19 -23.80 14.48
CA PRO A 25 9.04 -22.65 14.16
C PRO A 25 8.74 -22.06 12.78
N GLN A 26 8.47 -22.90 11.78
CA GLN A 26 8.23 -22.43 10.41
C GLN A 26 6.91 -21.65 10.27
N ARG A 27 5.79 -22.25 10.69
CA ARG A 27 4.47 -21.59 10.73
C ARG A 27 4.49 -20.30 11.54
N ALA A 28 5.18 -20.29 12.69
CA ALA A 28 5.30 -19.10 13.51
C ALA A 28 6.08 -17.97 12.81
N VAL A 29 7.16 -18.30 12.07
CA VAL A 29 7.91 -17.31 11.29
C VAL A 29 7.08 -16.76 10.14
N GLU A 30 6.36 -17.61 9.40
CA GLU A 30 5.48 -17.19 8.31
C GLU A 30 4.36 -16.27 8.82
N ALA A 31 3.69 -16.65 9.92
CA ALA A 31 2.62 -15.85 10.51
C ALA A 31 3.10 -14.46 10.96
N ARG A 32 4.28 -14.37 11.60
CA ARG A 32 4.90 -13.07 11.95
C ARG A 32 5.24 -12.24 10.71
N GLY A 33 5.71 -12.90 9.64
CA GLY A 33 6.01 -12.23 8.38
C GLY A 33 4.77 -11.65 7.70
N ILE A 34 3.62 -12.32 7.83
CA ILE A 34 2.32 -11.80 7.35
C ILE A 34 1.83 -10.67 8.26
N LEU A 35 1.84 -10.84 9.58
CA LEU A 35 1.45 -9.79 10.53
C LEU A 35 2.24 -8.49 10.32
N ALA A 36 3.55 -8.59 10.08
CA ALA A 36 4.41 -7.43 9.82
C ALA A 36 4.07 -6.68 8.51
N GLN A 37 3.29 -7.27 7.61
CA GLN A 37 2.81 -6.64 6.37
C GLN A 37 1.40 -6.06 6.51
N ILE A 38 0.65 -6.45 7.53
CA ILE A 38 -0.67 -5.89 7.84
C ILE A 38 -0.45 -4.59 8.62
N ASP A 39 -0.07 -3.53 7.89
CA ASP A 39 0.14 -2.19 8.44
C ASP A 39 -1.00 -1.24 8.04
N LEU A 40 -0.90 0.01 8.48
CA LEU A 40 -1.86 1.07 8.12
C LEU A 40 -1.98 1.27 6.59
N ASN A 41 -0.90 1.06 5.83
CA ASN A 41 -0.93 1.20 4.37
C ASN A 41 -1.72 0.05 3.74
N PHE A 42 -1.55 -1.18 4.23
CA PHE A 42 -2.34 -2.33 3.81
C PHE A 42 -3.84 -2.08 4.04
N ALA A 43 -4.20 -1.61 5.25
CA ALA A 43 -5.60 -1.28 5.56
C ALA A 43 -6.16 -0.19 4.64
N GLY A 44 -5.41 0.88 4.41
CA GLY A 44 -5.82 1.95 3.50
C GLY A 44 -5.97 1.49 2.06
N CYS A 45 -5.05 0.67 1.56
CA CYS A 45 -5.15 0.07 0.23
C CYS A 45 -6.37 -0.86 0.12
N LEU A 46 -6.69 -1.61 1.18
CA LEU A 46 -7.83 -2.50 1.20
C LEU A 46 -9.16 -1.75 1.11
N VAL A 47 -9.29 -0.62 1.83
CA VAL A 47 -10.45 0.29 1.75
C VAL A 47 -10.56 0.90 0.35
N LEU A 48 -9.46 1.43 -0.19
CA LEU A 48 -9.43 2.01 -1.54
C LEU A 48 -9.82 0.99 -2.61
N PHE A 49 -9.24 -0.21 -2.56
CA PHE A 49 -9.56 -1.27 -3.50
C PHE A 49 -11.00 -1.74 -3.37
N ARG A 50 -11.58 -1.73 -2.16
CA ARG A 50 -13.01 -2.01 -2.01
C ARG A 50 -13.85 -1.01 -2.78
N LYS A 51 -13.60 0.31 -2.67
CA LYS A 51 -14.39 1.32 -3.40
C LYS A 51 -14.18 1.19 -4.92
N VAL A 52 -12.93 1.27 -5.37
CA VAL A 52 -12.58 1.26 -6.81
C VAL A 52 -13.05 -0.02 -7.52
N LEU A 53 -12.82 -1.19 -6.92
CA LEU A 53 -13.20 -2.46 -7.53
C LEU A 53 -14.72 -2.70 -7.46
N SER A 54 -15.42 -2.19 -6.44
CA SER A 54 -16.88 -2.27 -6.38
C SER A 54 -17.52 -1.49 -7.52
N ASP A 55 -17.09 -0.24 -7.74
CA ASP A 55 -17.64 0.60 -8.81
C ASP A 55 -17.27 0.07 -10.20
N SER A 56 -16.02 -0.39 -10.35
CA SER A 56 -15.57 -1.02 -11.61
C SER A 56 -16.36 -2.29 -11.91
N LYS A 57 -16.67 -3.09 -10.88
CA LYS A 57 -17.51 -4.29 -11.02
C LYS A 57 -18.94 -3.91 -11.37
N TYR A 58 -19.52 -2.92 -10.70
CA TYR A 58 -20.87 -2.44 -10.99
C TYR A 58 -21.01 -2.00 -12.45
N LEU A 59 -20.05 -1.19 -12.94
CA LEU A 59 -20.00 -0.83 -14.35
C LEU A 59 -19.86 -2.07 -15.24
N SER A 60 -18.95 -2.99 -14.92
CA SER A 60 -18.75 -4.21 -15.69
C SER A 60 -20.02 -5.05 -15.80
N ASP A 61 -20.76 -5.21 -14.71
CA ASP A 61 -22.01 -5.95 -14.66
C ASP A 61 -23.09 -5.25 -15.53
N LEU A 62 -23.12 -3.92 -15.51
CA LEU A 62 -24.08 -3.13 -16.30
C LEU A 62 -23.76 -3.13 -17.80
N LEU A 63 -22.48 -3.05 -18.17
CA LEU A 63 -22.01 -3.16 -19.55
C LEU A 63 -22.28 -4.55 -20.15
N GLN A 64 -22.27 -5.58 -19.32
CA GLN A 64 -22.59 -6.96 -19.72
C GLN A 64 -24.10 -7.23 -19.76
N SER A 65 -24.95 -6.28 -19.33
CA SER A 65 -26.39 -6.45 -19.36
C SER A 65 -26.94 -6.43 -20.80
N LYS A 66 -27.96 -7.24 -21.07
CA LYS A 66 -28.58 -7.36 -22.41
C LYS A 66 -29.41 -6.13 -22.82
N THR A 67 -29.50 -5.12 -21.94
CA THR A 67 -30.42 -3.98 -22.05
C THR A 67 -29.71 -2.65 -22.25
N VAL A 68 -28.39 -2.63 -22.29
CA VAL A 68 -27.60 -1.40 -22.43
C VAL A 68 -27.48 -1.01 -23.90
N ASP A 69 -27.75 0.26 -24.21
CA ASP A 69 -27.51 0.86 -25.52
C ASP A 69 -26.17 1.63 -25.51
N TYR A 70 -25.67 1.97 -26.70
CA TYR A 70 -24.36 2.62 -26.83
C TYR A 70 -24.28 3.97 -26.09
N SER A 71 -25.36 4.75 -26.10
CA SER A 71 -25.42 6.04 -25.41
C SER A 71 -25.26 5.87 -23.90
N LYS A 72 -25.98 4.92 -23.29
CA LYS A 72 -25.84 4.58 -21.87
C LYS A 72 -24.45 4.09 -21.53
N VAL A 73 -23.82 3.29 -22.39
CA VAL A 73 -22.44 2.82 -22.16
C VAL A 73 -21.49 4.01 -22.00
N VAL A 74 -21.59 5.02 -22.87
CA VAL A 74 -20.75 6.23 -22.80
C VAL A 74 -21.01 6.99 -21.50
N GLU A 75 -22.28 7.23 -21.15
CA GLU A 75 -22.66 7.92 -19.91
C GLU A 75 -22.12 7.20 -18.66
N LEU A 76 -22.22 5.88 -18.63
CA LEU A 76 -21.76 5.07 -17.50
C LEU A 76 -20.23 5.08 -17.35
N VAL A 77 -19.49 5.07 -18.46
CA VAL A 77 -18.03 5.18 -18.44
C VAL A 77 -17.59 6.56 -17.96
N GLU A 78 -18.23 7.63 -18.45
CA GLU A 78 -17.92 8.99 -17.99
C GLU A 78 -18.29 9.19 -16.51
N SER A 79 -19.43 8.66 -16.06
CA SER A 79 -19.81 8.68 -14.64
C SER A 79 -18.81 7.94 -13.75
N LEU A 80 -18.28 6.79 -14.18
CA LEU A 80 -17.22 6.11 -13.44
C LEU A 80 -15.94 6.95 -13.38
N LYS A 81 -15.53 7.59 -14.49
CA LYS A 81 -14.36 8.47 -14.49
C LYS A 81 -14.53 9.62 -13.50
N GLU A 82 -15.69 10.27 -13.50
CA GLU A 82 -16.02 11.35 -12.56
C GLU A 82 -15.93 10.85 -11.12
N THR A 83 -16.48 9.67 -10.82
CA THR A 83 -16.41 9.04 -9.50
C THR A 83 -14.96 8.80 -9.06
N LEU A 84 -14.12 8.26 -9.94
CA LEU A 84 -12.70 8.04 -9.66
C LEU A 84 -11.92 9.35 -9.47
N ILE A 85 -12.34 10.44 -10.11
CA ILE A 85 -11.80 11.78 -9.87
C ILE A 85 -12.24 12.28 -8.49
N GLN A 86 -13.50 12.08 -8.11
CA GLN A 86 -14.01 12.48 -6.79
C GLN A 86 -13.29 11.76 -5.64
N TYR A 87 -12.85 10.52 -5.82
CA TYR A 87 -12.02 9.83 -4.83
C TYR A 87 -10.68 10.51 -4.53
N ARG A 88 -10.20 11.41 -5.39
CA ARG A 88 -9.01 12.23 -5.14
C ARG A 88 -9.32 13.52 -4.38
N SER A 89 -10.59 13.85 -4.17
CA SER A 89 -11.00 15.00 -3.37
C SER A 89 -10.58 14.81 -1.91
N HIS A 90 -10.41 15.93 -1.21
CA HIS A 90 -10.07 15.90 0.21
C HIS A 90 -11.19 15.23 1.03
N ASP A 91 -12.45 15.55 0.74
CA ASP A 91 -13.60 15.01 1.48
C ASP A 91 -13.71 13.49 1.33
N SER A 92 -13.56 12.96 0.12
CA SER A 92 -13.55 11.51 -0.10
C SER A 92 -12.33 10.84 0.52
N PHE A 93 -11.17 11.51 0.53
CA PHE A 93 -10.00 11.00 1.22
C PHE A 93 -10.24 10.90 2.73
N GLU A 94 -10.80 11.93 3.37
CA GLU A 94 -11.09 11.93 4.81
C GLU A 94 -12.09 10.84 5.18
N GLU A 95 -13.12 10.61 4.35
CA GLU A 95 -14.06 9.49 4.54
C GLU A 95 -13.33 8.13 4.46
N MET A 96 -12.53 7.89 3.41
CA MET A 96 -11.76 6.66 3.26
C MET A 96 -10.73 6.48 4.38
N TRP A 97 -10.15 7.58 4.86
CA TRP A 97 -9.22 7.58 5.97
C TRP A 97 -9.91 7.22 7.28
N GLY A 98 -11.10 7.76 7.53
CA GLY A 98 -11.96 7.38 8.65
C GLY A 98 -12.29 5.88 8.66
N GLU A 99 -12.73 5.34 7.51
CA GLU A 99 -12.97 3.90 7.33
C GLU A 99 -11.70 3.08 7.59
N THR A 100 -10.54 3.58 7.16
CA THR A 100 -9.24 2.91 7.38
C THR A 100 -8.88 2.86 8.86
N LEU A 101 -9.03 3.96 9.58
CA LEU A 101 -8.75 4.03 11.02
C LEU A 101 -9.71 3.15 11.83
N GLU A 102 -11.00 3.11 11.45
CA GLU A 102 -11.97 2.21 12.06
C GLU A 102 -11.57 0.74 11.85
N LEU A 103 -11.18 0.38 10.62
CA LEU A 103 -10.71 -0.95 10.30
C LEU A 103 -9.46 -1.34 11.12
N CYS A 104 -8.48 -0.45 11.21
CA CYS A 104 -7.28 -0.68 12.02
C CYS A 104 -7.64 -0.87 13.50
N THR A 105 -8.53 -0.03 14.04
CA THR A 105 -8.98 -0.11 15.43
C THR A 105 -9.67 -1.44 15.71
N ARG A 106 -10.55 -1.88 14.80
CA ARG A 106 -11.29 -3.14 14.92
C ARG A 106 -10.40 -4.38 14.80
N SER A 107 -9.30 -4.28 14.05
CA SER A 107 -8.36 -5.37 13.81
C SER A 107 -7.10 -5.33 14.68
N SER A 108 -7.03 -4.44 15.68
CA SER A 108 -5.85 -4.23 16.53
C SER A 108 -4.55 -3.97 15.74
N ILE A 109 -4.67 -3.31 14.58
CA ILE A 109 -3.51 -2.98 13.73
C ILE A 109 -2.85 -1.70 14.27
N GLU A 110 -1.55 -1.74 14.49
CA GLU A 110 -0.79 -0.56 14.92
C GLU A 110 -0.85 0.54 13.86
N THR A 111 -1.37 1.70 14.25
CA THR A 111 -1.44 2.90 13.39
C THR A 111 -0.17 3.74 13.44
N THR A 112 0.70 3.48 14.42
CA THR A 112 2.03 4.08 14.52
C THR A 112 2.94 3.54 13.42
N ARG A 113 3.48 4.45 12.59
CA ARG A 113 4.49 4.11 11.57
C ARG A 113 5.71 3.45 12.22
N HIS A 114 5.77 2.12 12.21
CA HIS A 114 7.00 1.41 12.51
C HIS A 114 7.93 1.42 11.28
N LYS A 115 8.91 2.34 11.30
CA LYS A 115 10.30 2.08 10.87
C LYS A 115 11.19 3.32 11.08
N PRO A 116 12.00 3.38 12.14
CA PRO A 116 13.36 3.81 11.92
C PRO A 116 14.04 2.75 11.03
N ASN A 117 14.65 3.16 9.93
CA ASN A 117 15.54 2.29 9.16
C ASN A 117 16.49 1.60 10.12
N ARG A 118 16.67 0.27 10.01
CA ARG A 118 17.67 -0.45 10.78
C ARG A 118 18.99 0.31 10.61
N PRO A 119 19.57 0.90 11.67
CA PRO A 119 20.83 1.60 11.53
C PRO A 119 21.82 0.61 10.96
N ARG A 120 22.52 1.00 9.89
CA ARG A 120 23.53 0.15 9.27
C ARG A 120 24.53 -0.23 10.36
N VAL A 121 24.58 -1.51 10.71
CA VAL A 121 25.57 -2.03 11.65
C VAL A 121 26.89 -2.04 10.90
N ILE A 122 27.73 -1.04 11.16
CA ILE A 122 29.11 -1.04 10.67
C ILE A 122 29.80 -2.23 11.32
N SER A 123 30.40 -3.09 10.50
CA SER A 123 31.20 -4.23 10.95
C SER A 123 32.21 -3.77 12.01
N LYS A 124 32.23 -4.43 13.17
CA LYS A 124 33.25 -4.18 14.22
C LYS A 124 34.67 -4.44 13.71
N VAL A 125 34.83 -5.27 12.68
CA VAL A 125 36.11 -5.57 12.04
C VAL A 125 36.62 -4.40 11.19
N LEU A 126 35.72 -3.55 10.69
CA LEU A 126 36.04 -2.41 9.81
C LEU A 126 36.03 -1.06 10.55
N GLN A 127 35.84 -1.05 11.88
CA GLN A 127 35.90 0.15 12.70
C GLN A 127 37.34 0.66 12.80
N GLY A 128 37.83 1.32 11.74
CA GLY A 128 39.18 1.86 11.64
C GLY A 128 39.78 1.80 10.23
N SER A 129 39.15 1.07 9.31
CA SER A 129 39.55 1.02 7.90
C SER A 129 38.77 2.03 7.06
N VAL A 130 39.46 2.88 6.30
CA VAL A 130 38.83 3.72 5.28
C VAL A 130 38.47 2.85 4.08
N VAL A 131 37.18 2.64 3.84
CA VAL A 131 36.70 1.98 2.63
C VAL A 131 36.78 2.98 1.48
N ALA A 132 37.85 2.92 0.69
CA ALA A 132 38.10 3.87 -0.40
C ALA A 132 37.22 3.61 -1.65
N SER A 133 36.64 2.42 -1.77
CA SER A 133 35.73 2.08 -2.88
C SER A 133 34.86 0.87 -2.51
N THR A 134 33.56 0.97 -2.78
CA THR A 134 32.64 -0.17 -2.72
C THR A 134 32.39 -0.66 -4.14
N LEU A 135 32.77 -1.90 -4.44
CA LEU A 135 32.45 -2.53 -5.72
C LEU A 135 30.93 -2.73 -5.79
N GLY A 136 30.25 -1.95 -6.62
CA GLY A 136 28.84 -2.20 -6.99
C GLY A 136 27.79 -1.14 -6.57
N GLN A 137 28.15 0.13 -6.38
CA GLN A 137 27.12 1.19 -6.34
C GLN A 137 26.73 1.60 -7.77
N HIS A 138 25.46 1.35 -8.12
CA HIS A 138 24.81 1.95 -9.29
C HIS A 138 24.62 3.44 -9.00
N GLU A 139 25.38 4.31 -9.66
CA GLU A 139 25.27 5.75 -9.51
C GLU A 139 23.89 6.24 -9.97
N VAL A 140 23.12 6.81 -9.06
CA VAL A 140 21.98 7.66 -9.40
C VAL A 140 22.52 9.08 -9.41
N PRO A 141 22.69 9.73 -10.59
CA PRO A 141 23.26 11.06 -10.63
C PRO A 141 22.29 12.07 -10.02
N ASP A 142 22.78 12.76 -8.99
CA ASP A 142 22.14 13.90 -8.36
C ASP A 142 22.47 15.14 -9.18
N ASN A 143 21.53 15.63 -9.99
CA ASN A 143 21.64 16.91 -10.66
C ASN A 143 20.26 17.58 -10.71
N LYS A 144 19.87 18.24 -9.62
CA LYS A 144 19.09 19.47 -9.71
C LYS A 144 20.07 20.64 -9.79
N HIS A 145 19.92 21.47 -10.81
CA HIS A 145 20.79 22.58 -11.24
C HIS A 145 21.93 22.14 -12.18
N THR A 146 21.66 21.61 -13.38
CA THR A 146 21.11 22.31 -14.56
C THR A 146 22.00 23.49 -14.99
N PHE A 147 22.63 23.36 -16.17
CA PHE A 147 22.98 24.43 -17.12
C PHE A 147 23.71 25.66 -16.51
N CYS A 148 24.98 25.89 -16.78
CA CYS A 148 25.43 26.48 -18.05
C CYS A 148 26.93 26.23 -18.26
N VAL A 149 27.26 25.72 -19.45
CA VAL A 149 28.57 25.89 -20.08
C VAL A 149 28.75 27.36 -20.47
N SER A 150 29.95 27.93 -20.27
CA SER A 150 30.57 29.03 -21.06
C SER A 150 32.01 29.23 -20.55
N ASN A 151 33.07 28.75 -21.21
CA ASN A 151 33.76 29.22 -22.42
C ASN A 151 34.95 30.17 -22.17
N SER A 152 35.99 29.96 -23.01
CA SER A 152 37.19 30.77 -23.33
C SER A 152 38.43 30.42 -22.51
N VAL A 153 39.59 30.05 -23.08
CA VAL A 153 40.17 30.26 -24.42
C VAL A 153 40.85 28.99 -24.92
#